data_AF-A0A365R0V7-F1
#
_entry.id   AF-A0A365R0V7-F1
#
_cell.length_a   1.000
_cell.length_b   1.000
_cell.length_c   1.000
_cell.angle_alpha   90.00
_cell.angle_beta   90.00
_cell.angle_gamma   90.00
#
_symmetry.space_group_name_H-M   'P 1'
#
loop_
_entity.id
_entity.type
_entity.pdbx_description
1 polymer ?
#
loop_
_entity_poly.entity_id
_entity_poly.type
_entity_poly.pdbx_seq_one_letter_code
_entity_poly.pdbx_strand_id
1 'polypeptide(L)'
;MSTSQFDYLVSRIGDQFHPSDMWIKDEVYLPMEEGVSFISAESLNSNGLSIFLETVMRARAASQAEESFPLYENVWNQLVEKLRQDARLGVSGD
;
A
#
# COMPACT_ATOMS: atom_id res chain seq x y z
N MET A 1 -3.13 -6.87 12.03
CA MET A 1 -1.98 -5.96 11.90
C MET A 1 -1.80 -5.26 13.23
N SER A 2 -0.59 -5.22 13.78
CA SER A 2 -0.28 -4.42 14.99
C SER A 2 -0.07 -2.95 14.62
N THR A 3 -0.09 -2.04 15.61
CA THR A 3 0.25 -0.62 15.42
C THR A 3 1.64 -0.45 14.80
N SER A 4 2.64 -1.18 15.29
CA SER A 4 4.00 -1.14 14.72
C SER A 4 4.08 -1.57 13.25
N GLN A 5 3.30 -2.58 12.86
CA GLN A 5 3.21 -3.01 11.46
C GLN A 5 2.51 -1.96 10.61
N PHE A 6 1.45 -1.33 11.13
CA PHE A 6 0.75 -0.25 10.46
C PHE A 6 1.68 0.93 10.21
N ASP A 7 2.28 1.48 11.26
CA ASP A 7 3.18 2.64 11.20
C ASP A 7 4.36 2.39 10.26
N TYR A 8 4.93 1.18 10.32
CA TYR A 8 5.99 0.75 9.41
C TYR A 8 5.53 0.79 7.94
N LEU A 9 4.41 0.14 7.62
CA LEU A 9 3.92 0.06 6.24
C LEU A 9 3.52 1.43 5.69
N VAL A 10 2.75 2.22 6.44
CA VAL A 10 2.26 3.53 5.95
C VAL A 10 3.41 4.50 5.72
N SER A 11 4.45 4.46 6.56
CA SER A 11 5.65 5.26 6.34
C SER A 11 6.37 4.83 5.05
N ARG A 12 6.66 3.53 4.89
CA ARG A 12 7.41 3.04 3.73
C ARG A 12 6.65 3.22 2.41
N ILE A 13 5.34 3.00 2.40
CA ILE A 13 4.51 3.21 1.21
C ILE A 13 4.44 4.71 0.87
N GLY A 14 4.31 5.56 1.89
CA GLY A 14 4.18 7.01 1.74
C GLY A 14 5.38 7.68 1.10
N ASP A 15 6.57 7.09 1.23
CA ASP A 15 7.84 7.59 0.67
C ASP A 15 8.05 7.23 -0.81
N GLN A 16 7.18 6.41 -1.40
CA GLN A 16 7.40 5.77 -2.70
C GLN A 16 6.42 6.23 -3.80
N PHE A 17 5.55 7.18 -3.47
CA PHE A 17 4.67 7.82 -4.45
C PHE A 17 5.48 8.71 -5.39
N HIS A 18 5.17 8.65 -6.69
CA HIS A 18 5.68 9.64 -7.62
C HIS A 18 5.01 11.00 -7.38
N PRO A 19 5.68 12.12 -7.69
CA PRO A 19 5.09 13.44 -7.55
C PRO A 19 3.77 13.62 -8.33
N SER A 20 3.59 12.92 -9.45
CA SER A 20 2.35 12.92 -10.24
C SER A 20 1.18 12.18 -9.58
N ASP A 21 1.47 11.29 -8.63
CA ASP A 21 0.53 10.33 -8.06
C ASP A 21 0.15 10.69 -6.62
N MET A 22 0.57 11.89 -6.16
CA MET A 22 0.31 12.36 -4.79
C MET A 22 -1.17 12.44 -4.45
N TRP A 23 -2.04 12.68 -5.44
CA TRP A 23 -3.49 12.66 -5.25
C TRP A 23 -4.00 11.30 -4.74
N ILE A 24 -3.34 10.19 -5.11
CA ILE A 24 -3.68 8.85 -4.63
C ILE A 24 -3.25 8.70 -3.17
N LYS A 25 -2.08 9.23 -2.80
CA LYS A 25 -1.61 9.22 -1.42
C LYS A 25 -2.60 9.99 -0.54
N ASP A 26 -2.95 11.21 -0.93
CA ASP A 26 -3.86 12.07 -0.17
C ASP A 26 -5.22 11.37 0.03
N GLU A 27 -5.76 10.75 -1.03
CA GLU A 27 -7.03 10.02 -0.95
C GLU A 27 -6.94 8.76 -0.05
N VAL A 28 -5.87 7.98 -0.18
CA VAL A 28 -5.69 6.73 0.59
C VAL A 28 -5.39 7.01 2.06
N TYR A 29 -4.64 8.07 2.35
CA TYR A 29 -4.17 8.42 3.70
C TYR A 29 -5.15 9.34 4.44
N LEU A 30 -6.18 9.87 3.76
CA LEU A 30 -7.20 10.76 4.36
C LEU A 30 -7.73 10.26 5.72
N PRO A 31 -8.10 8.97 5.91
CA PRO A 31 -8.57 8.53 7.22
C PRO A 31 -7.50 8.70 8.32
N MET A 32 -6.24 8.42 8.00
CA MET A 32 -5.12 8.61 8.94
C MET A 32 -4.92 10.09 9.29
N GLU A 33 -5.08 10.99 8.33
CA GLU A 33 -5.02 12.43 8.54
C GLU A 33 -6.20 12.96 9.38
N GLU A 34 -7.36 12.31 9.28
CA GLU A 34 -8.54 12.55 10.12
C GLU A 34 -8.45 11.91 11.52
N GLY A 35 -7.34 11.22 11.82
CA GLY A 35 -7.02 10.71 13.17
C GLY A 35 -7.44 9.26 13.44
N VAL A 36 -7.79 8.47 12.41
CA VAL A 36 -8.07 7.04 12.56
C VAL A 36 -6.88 6.17 12.13
N SER A 37 -6.62 5.05 12.82
CA SER A 37 -5.43 4.21 12.56
C SER A 37 -5.63 3.20 11.42
N PHE A 38 -6.07 3.67 10.25
CA PHE A 38 -6.08 2.90 9.01
C PHE A 38 -5.91 3.82 7.79
N ILE A 39 -5.54 3.23 6.65
CA ILE A 39 -5.60 3.86 5.32
C ILE A 39 -6.59 3.07 4.46
N SER A 40 -7.21 3.69 3.45
CA SER A 40 -8.24 3.03 2.64
C SER A 40 -8.05 3.26 1.16
N ALA A 41 -7.99 2.18 0.38
CA ALA A 41 -7.99 2.23 -1.08
C ALA A 41 -9.39 2.02 -1.67
N GLU A 42 -10.46 2.13 -0.88
CA GLU A 42 -11.83 1.81 -1.29
C GLU A 42 -12.39 2.75 -2.37
N SER A 43 -12.08 4.04 -2.29
CA SER A 43 -12.59 5.07 -3.21
C SER A 43 -11.85 5.11 -4.56
N LEU A 44 -10.67 4.48 -4.64
CA LEU A 44 -9.88 4.42 -5.87
C LEU A 44 -10.60 3.63 -6.97
N ASN A 45 -10.49 4.12 -8.21
CA ASN A 45 -10.83 3.33 -9.39
C ASN A 45 -9.72 2.32 -9.74
N SER A 46 -9.93 1.49 -10.76
CA SER A 46 -8.95 0.48 -11.21
C SER A 46 -7.56 1.04 -11.50
N ASN A 47 -7.48 2.22 -12.14
CA ASN A 47 -6.20 2.84 -12.47
C ASN A 47 -5.48 3.33 -11.20
N GLY A 48 -6.21 4.02 -10.30
CA GLY A 48 -5.66 4.48 -9.02
C GLY A 48 -5.18 3.31 -8.16
N LEU A 49 -5.96 2.23 -8.10
CA LEU A 49 -5.58 1.03 -7.38
C LEU A 49 -4.34 0.34 -7.99
N SER A 50 -4.22 0.31 -9.31
CA SER A 50 -3.04 -0.24 -10.00
C SER A 50 -1.78 0.55 -9.63
N ILE A 51 -1.85 1.88 -9.66
CA ILE A 51 -0.74 2.75 -9.26
C ILE A 51 -0.40 2.57 -7.78
N PHE A 52 -1.42 2.42 -6.92
CA PHE A 52 -1.21 2.15 -5.50
C PHE A 52 -0.50 0.80 -5.28
N LEU A 53 -0.92 -0.28 -5.97
CA LEU A 53 -0.25 -1.57 -5.92
C LEU A 53 1.20 -1.49 -6.39
N GLU A 54 1.48 -0.79 -7.49
CA GLU A 54 2.85 -0.57 -7.97
C GLU A 54 3.70 0.17 -6.92
N THR A 55 3.11 1.17 -6.26
CA THR A 55 3.76 1.93 -5.17
C THR A 55 4.08 1.03 -3.98
N VAL A 56 3.14 0.19 -3.57
CA VAL A 56 3.33 -0.83 -2.51
C VAL A 56 4.46 -1.79 -2.89
N MET A 57 4.53 -2.23 -4.14
CA MET A 57 5.60 -3.12 -4.62
C MET A 57 6.97 -2.42 -4.64
N ARG A 58 7.04 -1.14 -5.03
CA ARG A 58 8.27 -0.32 -4.91
C ARG A 58 8.72 -0.19 -3.46
N ALA A 59 7.80 0.10 -2.54
CA ALA A 59 8.09 0.20 -1.12
C ALA A 59 8.60 -1.10 -0.52
N ARG A 60 7.95 -2.23 -0.84
CA ARG A 60 8.43 -3.56 -0.44
C ARG A 60 9.86 -3.79 -0.94
N ALA A 61 10.15 -3.49 -2.20
CA ALA A 61 11.48 -3.68 -2.78
C ALA A 61 12.54 -2.79 -2.12
N ALA A 62 12.23 -1.52 -1.88
CA ALA A 62 13.12 -0.60 -1.17
C ALA A 62 13.41 -1.08 0.27
N SER A 63 12.40 -1.63 0.94
CA SER A 63 12.53 -2.15 2.30
C SER A 63 13.30 -3.47 2.40
N GLN A 64 13.53 -4.21 1.32
CA GLN A 64 14.30 -5.47 1.37
C GLN A 64 15.74 -5.29 1.85
N ALA A 65 16.29 -4.07 1.75
CA ALA A 65 17.63 -3.74 2.24
C ALA A 65 17.66 -3.49 3.76
N GLU A 66 16.51 -3.36 4.42
CA GLU A 66 16.42 -3.10 5.86
C GLU A 66 16.63 -4.38 6.67
N GLU A 67 17.41 -4.31 7.76
CA GLU A 67 17.62 -5.44 8.68
C GLU A 67 16.30 -5.98 9.27
N SER A 68 15.32 -5.09 9.45
CA SER A 68 14.01 -5.43 9.99
C SER A 68 13.07 -6.10 8.97
N PHE A 69 13.41 -6.12 7.68
CA PHE A 69 12.52 -6.63 6.62
C PHE A 69 11.97 -8.04 6.89
N PRO A 70 12.77 -9.03 7.33
CA PRO A 70 12.25 -10.38 7.61
C PRO A 70 11.13 -10.40 8.65
N LEU A 71 11.08 -9.43 9.57
CA LEU A 71 10.01 -9.31 10.58
C LEU A 71 8.69 -8.82 9.98
N TYR A 72 8.74 -8.09 8.86
CA TYR A 72 7.58 -7.48 8.19
C TYR A 72 7.24 -8.14 6.84
N GLU A 73 8.07 -9.07 6.34
CA GLU A 73 7.89 -9.70 5.03
C GLU A 73 6.52 -10.34 4.87
N ASN A 74 6.03 -11.04 5.90
CA ASN A 74 4.72 -11.69 5.85
C ASN A 74 3.57 -10.68 5.69
N VAL A 75 3.65 -9.51 6.34
CA VAL A 75 2.60 -8.48 6.22
C VAL A 75 2.66 -7.79 4.86
N TRP A 76 3.86 -7.59 4.29
CA TRP A 76 4.02 -7.15 2.90
C TRP A 76 3.37 -8.12 1.91
N ASN A 77 3.63 -9.43 2.07
CA ASN A 77 3.08 -10.45 1.19
C ASN A 77 1.55 -10.47 1.25
N GLN A 78 0.96 -10.39 2.45
CA GLN A 78 -0.50 -10.31 2.61
C GLN A 78 -1.10 -9.06 1.97
N LEU A 79 -0.46 -7.89 2.13
CA LEU A 79 -0.94 -6.66 1.52
C LEU A 79 -0.93 -6.75 -0.02
N VAL A 80 0.17 -7.20 -0.60
CA VAL A 80 0.31 -7.36 -2.05
C VAL A 80 -0.69 -8.38 -2.59
N GLU A 81 -0.86 -9.52 -1.90
CA GLU A 81 -1.81 -10.55 -2.29
C GLU A 81 -3.25 -10.02 -2.30
N LYS A 82 -3.68 -9.34 -1.22
CA LYS A 82 -5.04 -8.78 -1.15
C LYS A 82 -5.31 -7.72 -2.21
N LEU A 83 -4.33 -6.86 -2.49
CA LEU A 83 -4.45 -5.87 -3.55
C LEU A 83 -4.59 -6.55 -4.93
N ARG A 84 -3.80 -7.59 -5.21
CA ARG A 84 -3.89 -8.36 -6.47
C ARG A 84 -5.20 -9.10 -6.65
N GLN A 85 -5.83 -9.51 -5.56
CA GLN A 85 -7.14 -10.18 -5.55
C GLN A 85 -8.31 -9.19 -5.68
N ASP A 86 -8.05 -7.88 -5.64
CA ASP A 86 -9.10 -6.88 -5.77
C ASP A 86 -9.73 -6.95 -7.16
N ALA A 87 -11.06 -7.05 -7.19
CA ALA A 87 -11.84 -7.20 -8.43
C ALA A 87 -11.60 -6.04 -9.42
N ARG A 88 -11.25 -4.84 -8.92
CA ARG A 88 -10.97 -3.67 -9.77
C ARG A 88 -9.72 -3.83 -10.61
N LEU A 89 -8.76 -4.67 -10.20
CA LEU A 89 -7.57 -4.97 -11.00
C LEU A 89 -7.81 -6.03 -12.06
N GLY A 90 -8.97 -6.70 -12.03
CA GLY A 90 -9.37 -7.69 -13.00
C GLY A 90 -8.37 -8.84 -13.08
N VAL A 91 -8.60 -9.91 -12.31
CA VAL A 91 -8.14 -11.21 -12.79
C VAL A 91 -8.94 -11.47 -14.06
N SER A 92 -8.32 -11.27 -15.22
CA SER A 92 -8.81 -11.85 -16.46
C SER A 92 -8.73 -13.36 -16.28
N GLY A 93 -9.74 -13.94 -15.64
CA GLY A 93 -9.99 -15.37 -15.64
C GLY A 93 -10.70 -15.70 -16.93
N ASP A 94 -10.06 -16.56 -17.73
CA ASP A 94 -10.60 -17.29 -18.88
C ASP A 94 -12.04 -17.81 -18.67
#